data_AF-A0A1H1AK83-F1
#
_entry.id   AF-A0A1H1AK83-F1
#
_cell.length_a   1.000
_cell.length_b   1.000
_cell.length_c   1.000
_cell.angle_alpha   90.00
_cell.angle_beta   90.00
_cell.angle_gamma   90.00
#
_symmetry.space_group_name_H-M   'P 1'
#
loop_
_entity.id
_entity.type
_entity.pdbx_description
1 polymer ?
#
loop_
_entity_poly.entity_id
_entity_poly.type
_entity_poly.pdbx_seq_one_letter_code
_entity_poly.pdbx_strand_id
1 'polypeptide(L)' 'MAPRSRLAEAEQLLREVNEWTEEEIEALPKLYQKKAREYRQLSQPGEE' A
#
# COMPACT_ATOMS: atom_id res chain seq x y z
N MET A 1 -22.24 -11.44 -5.85
CA MET A 1 -20.76 -11.40 -5.74
C MET A 1 -20.39 -10.04 -5.19
N ALA A 2 -20.13 -9.93 -3.88
CA ALA A 2 -20.18 -8.64 -3.17
C ALA A 2 -18.95 -7.77 -3.46
N PRO A 3 -19.06 -6.64 -4.18
CA PRO A 3 -17.94 -5.74 -4.47
C PRO A 3 -17.36 -5.08 -3.20
N ARG A 4 -18.16 -5.01 -2.13
CA ARG A 4 -17.73 -4.46 -0.83
C ARG A 4 -16.60 -5.24 -0.16
N SER A 5 -16.57 -6.57 -0.31
CA SER A 5 -15.53 -7.40 0.32
C SER A 5 -14.16 -7.13 -0.30
N ARG A 6 -14.10 -6.91 -1.62
CA ARG A 6 -12.85 -6.59 -2.32
C ARG A 6 -12.33 -5.18 -2.01
N LEU A 7 -13.22 -4.22 -1.79
CA LEU A 7 -12.83 -2.88 -1.39
C LEU A 7 -12.21 -2.90 0.02
N ALA A 8 -12.88 -3.54 0.97
CA ALA A 8 -12.38 -3.66 2.35
C ALA A 8 -11.04 -4.42 2.41
N GLU A 9 -10.89 -5.48 1.63
CA GLU A 9 -9.62 -6.21 1.51
C GLU A 9 -8.52 -5.32 0.92
N ALA A 10 -8.81 -4.55 -0.14
CA ALA A 10 -7.86 -3.62 -0.73
C ALA A 10 -7.44 -2.51 0.24
N GLU A 11 -8.37 -1.96 1.02
CA GLU A 11 -8.09 -0.95 2.05
C GLU A 11 -7.20 -1.52 3.18
N GLN A 12 -7.48 -2.75 3.61
CA GLN A 12 -6.66 -3.44 4.62
C GLN A 12 -5.23 -3.65 4.11
N LEU A 13 -5.07 -4.18 2.90
CA LEU A 13 -3.76 -4.39 2.29
C LEU A 13 -2.97 -3.08 2.13
N LEU A 14 -3.64 -1.99 1.76
CA LEU A 14 -3.02 -0.66 1.69
C LEU A 14 -2.55 -0.16 3.06
N ARG A 15 -3.32 -0.41 4.12
CA ARG A 15 -2.90 -0.08 5.48
C ARG A 15 -1.64 -0.87 5.87
N GLU A 16 -1.62 -2.17 5.63
CA GLU A 16 -0.47 -3.03 5.93
C GLU A 16 0.81 -2.54 5.23
N VAL A 17 0.70 -2.18 3.95
CA VAL A 17 1.84 -1.62 3.18
C VAL A 17 2.31 -0.27 3.74
N ASN A 18 1.41 0.55 4.30
CA ASN A 18 1.81 1.80 4.95
C ASN A 18 2.56 1.58 6.26
N GLU A 19 2.26 0.50 6.98
CA GLU A 19 2.91 0.18 8.25
C GLU A 19 4.34 -0.36 8.07
N TRP A 20 4.70 -0.87 6.88
CA TRP A 20 6.05 -1.36 6.59
C TRP A 20 7.11 -0.29 6.71
N THR A 21 8.16 -0.54 7.47
CA THR A 21 9.30 0.39 7.61
C THR A 21 10.07 0.55 6.29
N GLU A 22 10.88 1.60 6.18
CA GLU A 22 11.71 1.81 4.99
C GLU A 22 12.71 0.65 4.79
N GLU A 23 13.26 0.10 5.88
CA GLU A 23 14.13 -1.08 5.87
C GLU A 23 13.42 -2.33 5.33
N GLU A 24 12.17 -2.56 5.73
CA GLU A 24 11.36 -3.68 5.21
C GLU A 24 11.06 -3.50 3.72
N ILE A 25 10.79 -2.26 3.28
CA ILE A 25 10.59 -1.96 1.86
C ILE A 25 11.90 -2.21 1.10
N GLU A 26 13.04 -1.73 1.58
CA GLU A 26 14.35 -1.90 0.94
C GLU A 26 14.82 -3.35 0.86
N ALA A 27 14.35 -4.23 1.74
CA ALA A 27 14.59 -5.67 1.68
C ALA A 27 13.84 -6.36 0.51
N LEU A 28 12.80 -5.72 -0.05
CA LEU A 28 12.05 -6.27 -1.18
C LEU A 28 12.83 -6.16 -2.49
N PRO A 29 12.49 -6.95 -3.53
CA PRO A 29 13.02 -6.72 -4.86
C PRO A 29 12.62 -5.34 -5.41
N LYS A 30 13.50 -4.73 -6.23
CA LYS A 30 13.35 -3.35 -6.76
C LYS A 30 11.96 -3.00 -7.33
N LEU A 31 11.30 -3.95 -7.99
CA LEU A 31 9.95 -3.74 -8.53
C LEU A 31 8.92 -3.51 -7.42
N TYR A 32 9.00 -4.31 -6.35
CA TYR A 32 8.09 -4.24 -5.21
C TYR A 32 8.42 -3.06 -4.30
N GLN A 33 9.70 -2.69 -4.17
CA GLN A 33 10.11 -1.43 -3.52
C GLN A 33 9.41 -0.23 -4.14
N LYS A 34 9.48 -0.10 -5.47
CA LYS A 34 8.85 1.00 -6.21
C LYS A 34 7.34 1.00 -5.98
N LYS A 35 6.70 -0.17 -6.03
CA LYS A 35 5.26 -0.30 -5.82
C LYS A 35 4.83 0.07 -4.40
N ALA A 36 5.54 -0.40 -3.37
CA ALA A 36 5.24 -0.05 -1.98
C ALA A 36 5.34 1.47 -1.74
N ARG A 37 6.33 2.13 -2.35
CA ARG A 37 6.46 3.60 -2.31
C ARG A 37 5.32 4.30 -3.05
N GLU A 38 4.92 3.82 -4.22
CA GLU A 38 3.74 4.34 -4.94
C GLU A 38 2.45 4.20 -4.10
N TYR A 39 2.23 3.05 -3.45
CA TYR A 39 1.05 2.83 -2.61
C TYR A 39 1.03 3.70 -1.35
N ARG A 40 2.19 3.95 -0.74
CA ARG A 40 2.32 4.92 0.37
C ARG A 40 1.93 6.33 -0.04
N GLN A 41 2.33 6.77 -1.24
CA GLN A 41 1.93 8.09 -1.77
C GLN A 41 0.43 8.17 -2.05
N LEU A 42 -0.18 7.09 -2.58
CA LEU A 42 -1.63 7.01 -2.82
C LEU A 42 -2.44 7.02 -1.51
N SER A 43 -1.84 6.60 -0.41
CA SER A 43 -2.49 6.60 0.90
C SER A 43 -2.45 7.94 1.62
N GLN A 44 -1.66 8.90 1.14
CA GLN A 44 -1.82 10.29 1.57
C GLN A 44 -3.08 10.81 0.90
N PRO A 45 -4.15 11.13 1.66
CA PRO A 45 -5.31 11.78 1.09
C PRO A 45 -4.79 13.08 0.47
N GLY A 46 -4.99 13.23 -0.84
CA GLY A 46 -4.58 14.45 -1.54
C GLY A 46 -5.08 15.66 -0.75
N GLU A 47 -4.17 16.54 -0.37
CA GLU A 47 -4.54 17.93 -0.13
C GLU A 47 -5.15 18.44 -1.45
N GLU A 48 -6.42 18.84 -1.38
CA GLU A 48 -7.12 19.56 -2.45
C GLU A 48 -6.42 20.88 -2.80
#